data_AF-A0AAE1XAK7-F1
#
_entry.id   AF-A0AAE1XAK7-F1
#
_cell.length_a   1.000
_cell.length_b   1.000
_cell.length_c   1.000
_cell.angle_alpha   90.00
_cell.angle_beta   90.00
_cell.angle_gamma   90.00
#
_symmetry.space_group_name_H-M   'P 1'
#
loop_
_entity.id
_entity.type
_entity.pdbx_description
1 polymer ?
#
loop_
_entity_poly.entity_id
_entity_poly.type
_entity_poly.pdbx_seq_one_letter_code
_entity_poly.pdbx_strand_id
1 'polypeptide(L)'
;MMVQTTSLEEQSLIAAVGNLLEHVQARDDQLNKLHDKFQSTPTLNEFEEYDFSVECNKSKGIHVSIDGFVSIEHVKNIMNEAIANAYGTPVQVLKSYMKPYIKRIQKLTMLENYQPPKFQ
;
A
#
# COMPACT_ATOMS: atom_id res chain seq x y z
N MET A 1 7.42 -6.75 -69.19
CA MET A 1 7.66 -6.43 -67.77
C MET A 1 6.29 -6.04 -67.20
N MET A 2 5.65 -6.88 -66.40
CA MET A 2 4.33 -6.61 -65.82
C MET A 2 4.51 -5.74 -64.57
N VAL A 3 3.91 -4.56 -64.55
CA VAL A 3 3.83 -3.71 -63.36
C VAL A 3 2.60 -4.16 -62.58
N GLN A 4 2.79 -4.74 -61.39
CA GLN A 4 1.68 -5.07 -60.49
C GLN A 4 1.18 -3.76 -59.86
N THR A 5 -0.09 -3.43 -60.09
CA THR A 5 -0.77 -2.34 -59.39
C THR A 5 -1.38 -2.90 -58.11
N THR A 6 -0.83 -2.55 -56.96
CA THR A 6 -1.39 -2.93 -55.64
C THR A 6 -2.63 -2.11 -55.33
N SER A 7 -3.63 -2.75 -54.71
CA SER A 7 -4.91 -2.14 -54.34
C SER A 7 -4.71 -0.96 -53.36
N LEU A 8 -5.62 0.02 -53.35
CA LEU A 8 -5.57 1.18 -52.44
C LEU A 8 -5.43 0.75 -50.97
N GLU A 9 -6.10 -0.34 -50.59
CA GLU A 9 -6.06 -0.92 -49.26
C GLU A 9 -4.68 -1.52 -48.93
N GLU A 10 -4.00 -2.12 -49.92
CA GLU A 10 -2.66 -2.66 -49.76
C GLU A 10 -1.62 -1.54 -49.59
N GLN A 11 -1.77 -0.42 -50.31
CA GLN A 11 -0.92 0.75 -50.12
C GLN A 11 -1.13 1.39 -48.74
N SER A 12 -2.37 1.45 -48.26
CA SER A 12 -2.69 1.89 -46.89
C SER A 12 -2.08 0.97 -45.83
N LEU A 13 -2.11 -0.34 -46.06
CA LEU A 13 -1.53 -1.33 -45.15
C LEU A 13 0.01 -1.22 -45.11
N ILE A 14 0.65 -1.05 -46.27
CA ILE A 14 2.10 -0.86 -46.36
C ILE A 14 2.53 0.41 -45.60
N ALA A 15 1.79 1.52 -45.79
CA ALA A 15 2.05 2.75 -45.06
C ALA A 15 1.85 2.60 -43.54
N ALA A 16 0.79 1.89 -43.12
CA ALA A 16 0.54 1.63 -41.71
C ALA A 16 1.64 0.78 -41.06
N VAL A 17 2.12 -0.26 -41.76
CA VAL A 17 3.23 -1.10 -41.29
C VAL A 17 4.53 -0.32 -41.22
N GLY A 18 4.81 0.55 -42.21
CA GLY A 18 5.97 1.44 -42.19
C GLY A 18 5.95 2.39 -40.99
N ASN A 19 4.83 3.07 -40.76
CA ASN A 19 4.68 3.97 -39.60
C ASN A 19 4.81 3.21 -38.27
N LEU A 20 4.29 1.99 -38.19
CA LEU A 20 4.42 1.16 -36.99
C LEU A 20 5.88 0.77 -36.75
N LEU A 21 6.63 0.43 -37.79
CA LEU A 21 8.05 0.09 -37.71
C LEU A 21 8.87 1.27 -37.18
N GLU A 22 8.65 2.48 -37.73
CA GLU A 22 9.31 3.70 -37.27
C GLU A 22 9.00 3.99 -35.80
N HIS A 23 7.73 3.84 -35.39
CA HIS A 23 7.32 4.06 -34.02
C HIS A 23 7.93 3.02 -33.05
N VAL A 24 8.02 1.76 -33.46
CA VAL A 24 8.70 0.72 -32.66
C VAL A 24 10.18 1.04 -32.51
N GLN A 25 10.85 1.40 -33.60
CA GLN A 25 12.27 1.76 -33.57
C GLN A 25 12.55 2.98 -32.68
N ALA A 26 11.71 4.02 -32.76
CA ALA A 26 11.84 5.19 -31.89
C ALA A 26 11.67 4.85 -30.40
N ARG A 27 10.79 3.91 -30.05
CA ARG A 27 10.65 3.43 -28.67
C ARG A 27 11.86 2.61 -28.23
N ASP A 28 12.41 1.78 -29.10
CA ASP A 28 13.60 0.98 -28.79
C ASP A 28 14.83 1.88 -28.54
N ASP A 29 15.00 2.95 -29.31
CA ASP A 29 16.05 3.96 -29.08
C ASP A 29 15.88 4.67 -27.73
N GLN A 30 14.64 4.97 -27.33
CA GLN A 30 14.35 5.54 -26.02
C GLN A 30 14.65 4.55 -24.87
N LEU A 31 14.33 3.27 -25.06
CA LEU A 31 14.64 2.22 -24.10
C LEU A 31 16.15 2.03 -23.95
N ASN A 32 16.90 2.04 -25.05
CA ASN A 32 18.36 1.96 -25.02
C ASN A 32 18.97 3.16 -24.28
N LYS A 33 18.45 4.36 -24.53
CA LYS A 33 18.87 5.57 -23.80
C LYS A 33 18.58 5.50 -22.29
N LEU A 34 17.44 4.92 -21.90
CA LEU A 34 17.13 4.67 -20.49
C LEU A 34 18.07 3.60 -19.91
N HIS A 35 18.31 2.52 -20.64
CA HIS A 35 19.18 1.43 -20.23
C HIS A 35 20.61 1.91 -19.95
N ASP A 36 21.17 2.73 -20.84
CA ASP A 36 22.49 3.34 -20.65
C ASP A 36 22.53 4.26 -19.42
N LYS A 37 21.44 4.97 -19.15
CA LYS A 37 21.31 5.83 -17.96
C LYS A 37 21.34 5.01 -16.67
N PHE A 38 20.72 3.82 -16.65
CA PHE A 38 20.73 2.90 -15.50
C PHE A 38 22.05 2.12 -15.37
N GLN A 39 22.72 1.77 -16.47
CA GLN A 39 24.04 1.13 -16.41
C GLN A 39 25.15 2.10 -16.00
N SER A 40 25.00 3.40 -16.28
CA SER A 40 26.00 4.43 -15.94
C SER A 40 25.95 4.88 -14.48
N THR A 41 24.93 4.49 -13.71
CA THR A 41 24.86 4.74 -12.26
C THR A 41 25.56 3.62 -11.50
N PRO A 42 26.60 3.90 -10.69
CA PRO A 42 27.20 2.87 -9.85
C PRO A 42 26.18 2.43 -8.80
N THR A 43 25.90 1.13 -8.81
CA THR A 43 25.18 0.32 -7.82
C THR A 43 25.03 1.00 -6.44
N LEU A 44 23.79 1.36 -6.10
CA LEU A 44 23.31 1.38 -4.72
C LEU A 44 21.82 1.03 -4.72
N ASN A 45 21.53 -0.23 -4.40
CA ASN A 45 20.33 -0.69 -3.70
C ASN A 45 19.05 0.17 -3.86
N GLU A 46 18.30 0.01 -4.95
CA GLU A 46 16.94 0.55 -5.04
C GLU A 46 15.97 -0.58 -5.41
N PHE A 47 15.14 -0.94 -4.43
CA PHE A 47 13.97 -1.79 -4.58
C PHE A 47 12.96 -1.06 -5.46
N GLU A 48 12.62 -1.62 -6.63
CA GLU A 48 11.53 -1.11 -7.44
C GLU A 48 10.17 -1.45 -6.80
N GLU A 49 9.45 -0.36 -6.57
CA GLU A 49 8.07 -0.20 -6.16
C GLU A 49 7.13 -1.02 -7.04
N TYR A 50 6.57 -2.11 -6.49
CA TYR A 50 5.43 -2.81 -7.09
C TYR A 50 4.15 -2.04 -6.68
N ASP A 51 3.44 -1.48 -7.66
CA ASP A 51 2.09 -0.95 -7.47
C ASP A 51 1.14 -2.13 -7.23
N PHE A 52 1.01 -2.56 -5.98
CA PHE A 52 -0.01 -3.49 -5.55
C PHE A 52 -1.27 -2.66 -5.20
N SER A 53 -2.09 -2.41 -6.21
CA SER A 53 -3.48 -1.97 -5.99
C SER A 53 -4.25 -3.07 -5.28
N VAL A 54 -4.13 -3.10 -3.94
CA VAL A 54 -5.17 -3.68 -3.09
C VAL A 54 -6.30 -2.69 -3.09
N GLU A 55 -7.42 -3.12 -3.65
CA GLU A 55 -8.70 -2.49 -3.46
C GLU A 55 -9.11 -2.62 -1.98
N CYS A 56 -8.48 -1.81 -1.12
CA CYS A 56 -8.80 -1.70 0.29
C CYS A 56 -9.82 -0.58 0.45
N ASN A 57 -11.06 -1.01 0.62
CA ASN A 57 -12.23 -0.19 0.89
C ASN A 57 -11.92 0.98 1.84
N LYS A 58 -11.99 2.21 1.31
CA LYS A 58 -12.18 3.48 2.02
C LYS A 58 -11.21 3.72 3.20
N SER A 59 -9.92 3.90 2.92
CA SER A 59 -9.05 4.69 3.80
C SER A 59 -8.52 5.91 3.04
N LYS A 60 -8.40 7.03 3.76
CA LYS A 60 -7.93 8.31 3.22
C LYS A 60 -6.59 8.10 2.50
N GLY A 61 -6.53 8.52 1.24
CA GLY A 61 -5.40 8.25 0.34
C GLY A 61 -4.06 8.62 0.95
N ILE A 62 -3.08 7.73 0.74
CA ILE A 62 -1.68 7.93 1.10
C ILE A 62 -1.15 9.03 0.19
N HIS A 63 -0.77 10.17 0.77
CA HIS A 63 -0.22 11.28 -0.01
C HIS A 63 1.30 11.12 -0.09
N VAL A 64 1.76 10.48 -1.17
CA VAL A 64 3.19 10.36 -1.49
C VAL A 64 3.67 11.70 -2.06
N SER A 65 4.79 12.22 -1.57
CA SER A 65 5.39 13.45 -2.12
C SER A 65 5.87 13.21 -3.55
N ILE A 66 6.00 14.26 -4.36
CA ILE A 66 6.46 14.19 -5.76
C ILE A 66 7.86 13.56 -5.87
N ASP A 67 8.67 13.64 -4.81
CA ASP A 67 9.99 13.01 -4.70
C ASP A 67 9.94 11.53 -4.28
N GLY A 68 8.75 10.90 -4.19
CA GLY A 68 8.59 9.51 -3.76
C GLY A 68 8.77 9.26 -2.26
N PHE A 69 9.14 10.28 -1.48
CA PHE A 69 9.34 10.14 -0.04
C PHE A 69 8.00 10.24 0.72
N VAL A 70 7.71 9.21 1.52
CA VAL A 70 6.67 9.23 2.54
C VAL A 70 7.29 9.78 3.83
N SER A 71 6.65 10.79 4.44
CA SER A 71 7.15 11.34 5.70
C SER A 71 7.07 10.29 6.81
N ILE A 72 8.08 10.27 7.68
CA ILE A 72 8.12 9.39 8.85
C ILE A 72 6.86 9.60 9.73
N GLU A 73 6.36 10.83 9.79
CA GLU A 73 5.12 11.17 10.50
C GLU A 73 3.88 10.51 9.88
N HIS A 74 3.81 10.44 8.55
CA HIS A 74 2.72 9.77 7.86
C HIS A 74 2.74 8.26 8.10
N VAL A 75 3.92 7.63 8.04
CA VAL A 75 4.09 6.20 8.36
C VAL A 75 3.69 5.91 9.80
N LYS A 76 4.13 6.74 10.76
CA LYS A 76 3.73 6.63 12.17
C LYS A 76 2.22 6.71 12.35
N ASN A 77 1.55 7.63 11.64
CA ASN A 77 0.10 7.78 11.71
C ASN A 77 -0.62 6.55 11.16
N ILE A 78 -0.22 6.04 9.99
CA ILE A 78 -0.78 4.81 9.40
C ILE A 78 -0.61 3.63 10.37
N MET A 79 0.59 3.49 10.96
CA MET A 79 0.87 2.41 11.91
C MET A 79 -0.01 2.52 13.17
N ASN A 80 -0.15 3.73 13.73
CA ASN A 80 -1.01 3.97 14.88
C ASN A 80 -2.49 3.69 14.59
N GLU A 81 -2.98 4.10 13.42
CA GLU A 81 -4.36 3.81 12.98
C GLU A 81 -4.57 2.31 12.79
N ALA A 82 -3.64 1.60 12.16
CA ALA A 82 -3.70 0.15 11.98
C ALA A 82 -3.75 -0.60 13.32
N ILE A 83 -2.90 -0.22 14.28
CA ILE A 83 -2.87 -0.79 15.63
C ILE A 83 -4.18 -0.50 16.36
N ALA A 84 -4.67 0.75 16.30
CA ALA A 84 -5.92 1.14 16.94
C ALA A 84 -7.13 0.40 16.36
N ASN A 85 -7.14 0.10 15.06
CA ASN A 85 -8.20 -0.67 14.43
C ASN A 85 -8.15 -2.17 14.81
N ALA A 86 -6.96 -2.76 14.87
CA ALA A 86 -6.79 -4.18 15.16
C ALA A 86 -7.06 -4.52 16.64
N TYR A 87 -6.56 -3.68 17.56
CA TYR A 87 -6.62 -3.95 18.99
C TYR A 87 -7.64 -3.06 19.73
N GLY A 88 -8.30 -2.14 19.02
CA GLY A 88 -9.06 -1.06 19.66
C GLY A 88 -8.12 -0.06 20.32
N THR A 89 -8.72 0.99 20.90
CA THR A 89 -7.95 1.89 21.75
C THR A 89 -7.60 1.20 23.08
N PRO A 90 -6.45 1.51 23.72
CA PRO A 90 -6.07 0.93 25.02
C PRO A 90 -7.19 1.02 26.08
N VAL A 91 -7.98 2.11 26.02
CA VAL A 91 -9.14 2.35 26.88
C VAL A 91 -10.27 1.33 26.65
N GLN A 92 -10.51 0.90 25.42
CA GLN A 92 -11.53 -0.09 25.10
C GLN A 92 -11.12 -1.49 25.56
N VAL A 93 -9.87 -1.88 25.36
CA VAL A 93 -9.33 -3.17 25.83
C VAL A 93 -9.41 -3.27 27.34
N LEU A 94 -8.98 -2.23 28.06
CA LEU A 94 -9.03 -2.18 29.52
C LEU A 94 -10.48 -2.28 30.03
N LYS A 95 -11.42 -1.54 29.43
CA LYS A 95 -12.85 -1.61 29.80
C LYS A 95 -13.44 -3.01 29.60
N SER A 96 -13.06 -3.71 28.53
CA SER A 96 -13.51 -5.08 28.26
C SER A 96 -12.95 -6.07 29.28
N TYR A 97 -11.66 -5.94 29.64
CA TYR A 97 -11.04 -6.78 30.65
C TYR A 97 -11.59 -6.50 32.05
N MET A 98 -11.77 -5.25 32.45
CA MET A 98 -12.15 -4.88 33.83
C MET A 98 -13.57 -5.33 34.22
N LYS A 99 -14.53 -5.36 33.29
CA LYS A 99 -15.94 -5.70 33.58
C LYS A 99 -16.15 -7.01 34.35
N PRO A 100 -15.60 -8.18 33.92
CA PRO A 100 -15.75 -9.42 34.67
C PRO A 100 -15.09 -9.39 36.05
N TYR A 101 -13.95 -8.70 36.21
CA TYR A 101 -13.25 -8.63 37.50
C TYR A 101 -13.93 -7.69 38.48
N ILE A 102 -14.44 -6.54 38.04
CA ILE A 102 -15.24 -5.64 38.88
C ILE A 102 -16.44 -6.40 39.46
N LYS A 103 -17.16 -7.17 38.63
CA LYS A 103 -18.28 -8.00 39.09
C LYS A 103 -17.85 -9.06 40.10
N ARG A 104 -16.66 -9.67 39.94
CA ARG A 104 -16.14 -10.64 40.90
C ARG A 104 -15.77 -9.98 42.23
N ILE A 105 -15.10 -8.81 42.19
CA ILE A 105 -14.73 -8.06 43.38
C ILE A 105 -15.97 -7.63 44.17
N GLN A 106 -17.00 -7.13 43.49
CA GLN A 106 -18.30 -6.78 44.11
C GLN A 106 -19.03 -7.98 44.73
N LYS A 107 -18.70 -9.22 44.33
CA LYS A 107 -19.24 -10.43 44.97
C LYS A 107 -18.44 -10.86 46.19
N LEU A 108 -17.19 -10.41 46.31
CA LEU A 108 -16.30 -10.72 47.43
C LEU A 108 -16.38 -9.67 48.54
N THR A 109 -16.97 -8.50 48.27
CA THR A 109 -17.19 -7.49 49.30
C THR A 109 -18.06 -8.06 50.42
N MET A 110 -17.53 -7.97 51.63
CA MET A 110 -18.25 -8.33 52.85
C MET A 110 -19.51 -7.48 53.00
N LEU A 111 -20.55 -8.05 53.61
CA LEU A 111 -21.74 -7.30 53.99
C LEU A 111 -21.34 -6.11 54.88
N GLU A 112 -22.08 -5.00 54.80
CA GLU A 112 -21.80 -3.77 55.58
C GLU A 112 -21.70 -4.02 57.10
N ASN A 113 -22.34 -5.09 57.59
CA ASN A 113 -22.37 -5.45 59.00
C ASN A 113 -21.53 -6.70 59.33
N TYR A 114 -20.62 -7.11 58.45
CA TYR A 114 -19.74 -8.24 58.71
C TYR A 114 -18.82 -7.96 59.90
N GLN A 115 -18.96 -8.72 60.98
CA GLN A 115 -17.98 -8.78 62.05
C GLN A 115 -17.03 -9.96 61.83
N PRO A 116 -15.70 -9.72 61.72
CA PRO A 116 -14.75 -10.81 61.62
C PRO A 116 -14.72 -11.65 62.92
N PRO A 117 -14.43 -12.96 62.83
CA PRO A 117 -14.31 -13.81 64.00
C PRO A 117 -13.22 -13.29 64.94
N LYS A 118 -13.49 -13.31 66.23
CA LYS A 118 -12.46 -13.06 67.25
C LYS A 118 -11.64 -14.34 67.40
N PHE A 119 -10.33 -14.23 67.27
CA PHE A 119 -9.43 -15.33 67.61
C PHE A 119 -9.37 -15.47 69.14
N GLN A 120 -9.47 -16.71 69.64
CA GLN A 120 -9.36 -17.05 71.06
C GLN A 120 -7.90 -17.12 71.49
#